data_AF-A0A127T4K3-F1
#
_entry.id   AF-A0A127T4K3-F1
#
_cell.length_a   1.000
_cell.length_b   1.000
_cell.length_c   1.000
_cell.angle_alpha   90.00
_cell.angle_beta   90.00
_cell.angle_gamma   90.00
#
_symmetry.space_group_name_H-M   'P 1'
#
loop_
_entity.id
_entity.type
_entity.pdbx_description
1 polymer ?
#
loop_
_entity_poly.entity_id
_entity_poly.type
_entity_poly.pdbx_seq_one_letter_code
_entity_poly.pdbx_strand_id
1 'polypeptide(L)'
;NYRQPIADMRLPDGSRANAVLPPVATDGPIFTIRKFTGIKLSGEALIATDFITRECLDYLGDAIRQRESIMISGGTGSGKTTLLNVLSSEIPARERVVTIEDSSELQLQGHENLVRLEARLPGPDGSGQITIADLIKTALRMRPDRIIVGEVRGAEAYDLLSSMNTGHPGTLCTGHANSCRDMVSRLANLVLHVSNMPYETILREVAAAVHILVHIRRTSEGKREISEVYRLYPDDKQIYRLEAVFLRQMEGSDLVYQTTYQTPGD
;
A
#
# COMPACT_ATOMS: atom_id res chain seq x y z
N ASN A 1 7.38 -9.01 -34.34
CA ASN A 1 8.28 -10.14 -34.01
C ASN A 1 7.42 -11.21 -33.34
N TYR A 2 7.05 -12.29 -34.04
CA TYR A 2 6.07 -13.30 -33.55
C TYR A 2 6.51 -14.05 -32.28
N ARG A 3 7.78 -13.92 -31.87
CA ARG A 3 8.34 -14.57 -30.68
C ARG A 3 7.92 -13.92 -29.36
N GLN A 4 7.47 -12.66 -29.37
CA GLN A 4 7.00 -11.93 -28.19
C GLN A 4 5.76 -11.12 -28.55
N PRO A 5 4.57 -11.76 -28.57
CA PRO A 5 3.32 -11.11 -28.95
C PRO A 5 2.73 -10.22 -27.86
N ILE A 6 3.28 -10.24 -26.64
CA ILE A 6 2.84 -9.42 -25.50
C ILE A 6 3.99 -8.47 -25.14
N ALA A 7 3.69 -7.19 -25.01
CA ALA A 7 4.66 -6.18 -24.58
C ALA A 7 4.00 -5.16 -23.63
N ASP A 8 4.62 -4.96 -22.47
CA ASP A 8 4.33 -3.85 -21.57
C ASP A 8 5.33 -2.72 -21.80
N MET A 9 4.85 -1.49 -21.84
CA MET A 9 5.67 -0.32 -22.12
C MET A 9 5.21 0.89 -21.33
N ARG A 10 6.13 1.86 -21.18
CA ARG A 10 5.86 3.15 -20.56
C ARG A 10 5.94 4.25 -21.61
N LEU A 11 4.90 5.06 -21.67
CA LEU A 11 4.82 6.21 -22.57
C LEU A 11 5.57 7.41 -21.96
N PRO A 12 5.99 8.40 -22.78
CA PRO A 12 6.74 9.56 -22.29
C PRO A 12 6.03 10.40 -21.21
N ASP A 13 4.70 10.36 -21.17
CA ASP A 13 3.86 11.01 -20.16
C ASP A 13 3.75 10.22 -18.84
N GLY A 14 4.41 9.06 -18.75
CA GLY A 14 4.34 8.15 -17.62
C GLY A 14 3.16 7.17 -17.67
N SER A 15 2.27 7.28 -18.66
CA SER A 15 1.17 6.34 -18.87
C SER A 15 1.72 4.93 -19.15
N ARG A 16 0.97 3.91 -18.73
CA ARG A 16 1.30 2.52 -19.05
C ARG A 16 0.55 2.10 -20.29
N ALA A 17 1.22 1.39 -21.17
CA ALA A 17 0.59 0.75 -22.31
C ALA A 17 0.92 -0.74 -22.34
N ASN A 18 -0.08 -1.52 -22.73
CA ASN A 18 0.05 -2.96 -22.99
C ASN A 18 -0.36 -3.22 -24.43
N ALA A 19 0.48 -3.93 -25.17
CA ALA A 19 0.24 -4.33 -26.55
C ALA A 19 0.19 -5.86 -26.65
N VAL A 20 -0.85 -6.38 -27.29
CA VAL A 20 -1.01 -7.81 -27.57
C VAL A 20 -1.25 -8.00 -29.07
N LEU A 21 -0.42 -8.80 -29.72
CA LEU A 21 -0.46 -9.08 -31.16
C LEU A 21 -0.95 -10.50 -31.45
N PRO A 22 -1.47 -10.78 -32.66
CA PRO A 22 -1.70 -12.15 -33.11
C PRO A 22 -0.41 -13.00 -33.04
N PRO A 23 -0.50 -14.30 -32.70
CA PRO A 23 -1.73 -15.09 -32.54
C PRO A 23 -2.40 -15.01 -31.15
N VAL A 24 -1.83 -14.28 -30.18
CA VAL A 24 -2.41 -14.21 -28.82
C VAL A 24 -3.70 -13.39 -28.81
N ALA A 25 -3.71 -12.27 -29.54
CA ALA A 25 -4.94 -11.53 -29.81
C ALA A 25 -5.58 -12.06 -31.10
N THR A 26 -6.48 -13.04 -30.96
CA THR A 26 -7.07 -13.80 -32.08
C THR A 26 -7.89 -12.94 -33.04
N ASP A 27 -8.51 -11.87 -32.52
CA ASP A 27 -9.36 -10.95 -33.29
C ASP A 27 -8.59 -9.74 -33.87
N GLY A 28 -7.26 -9.73 -33.73
CA GLY A 28 -6.38 -8.66 -34.19
C GLY A 28 -5.64 -7.95 -33.05
N PRO A 29 -4.71 -7.04 -33.35
CA PRO A 29 -3.91 -6.34 -32.34
C PRO A 29 -4.74 -5.57 -31.31
N ILE A 30 -4.42 -5.74 -30.02
CA ILE A 30 -5.00 -5.00 -28.91
C ILE A 30 -3.95 -4.05 -28.33
N PHE A 31 -4.35 -2.80 -28.08
CA PHE A 31 -3.52 -1.81 -27.39
C PHE A 31 -4.32 -1.14 -26.29
N THR A 32 -3.89 -1.31 -25.04
CA THR A 32 -4.55 -0.74 -23.85
C THR A 32 -3.66 0.31 -23.23
N ILE A 33 -4.16 1.54 -23.05
CA ILE A 33 -3.45 2.60 -22.32
C ILE A 33 -4.15 2.87 -20.99
N ARG A 34 -3.39 2.77 -19.90
CA ARG A 34 -3.77 3.27 -18.58
C ARG A 34 -3.13 4.64 -18.40
N LYS A 35 -3.92 5.70 -18.63
CA LYS A 35 -3.44 7.08 -18.55
C LYS A 35 -2.90 7.41 -17.16
N PHE A 36 -1.70 7.99 -17.14
CA PHE A 36 -1.21 8.70 -15.98
C PHE A 36 -1.92 10.06 -15.92
N THR A 37 -2.78 10.26 -14.93
CA THR A 37 -3.61 11.47 -14.86
C THR A 37 -2.84 12.67 -14.34
N GLY A 38 -1.72 12.47 -13.64
CA GLY A 38 -0.97 13.55 -12.99
C GLY A 38 -1.76 14.31 -11.91
N ILE A 39 -3.01 13.93 -11.66
CA ILE A 39 -3.89 14.60 -10.70
C ILE A 39 -3.40 14.28 -9.31
N LYS A 40 -3.03 15.33 -8.61
CA LYS A 40 -2.60 15.29 -7.21
C LYS A 40 -3.83 15.53 -6.35
N LEU A 41 -4.29 14.48 -5.68
CA LEU A 41 -5.40 14.58 -4.74
C LEU A 41 -4.84 15.03 -3.39
N SER A 42 -5.57 15.93 -2.72
CA SER A 42 -5.28 16.37 -1.35
C SER A 42 -6.18 15.64 -0.35
N GLY A 43 -5.82 15.68 0.93
CA GLY A 43 -6.69 15.21 2.01
C GLY A 43 -8.08 15.87 1.96
N GLU A 44 -8.12 17.18 1.72
CA GLU A 44 -9.37 17.94 1.55
C GLU A 44 -10.24 17.42 0.39
N ALA A 45 -9.63 17.00 -0.73
CA ALA A 45 -10.38 16.41 -1.84
C ALA A 45 -10.97 15.03 -1.47
N LEU A 46 -10.28 14.25 -0.65
CA LEU A 46 -10.82 12.97 -0.13
C LEU A 46 -11.97 13.21 0.86
N ILE A 47 -11.86 14.24 1.71
CA ILE A 47 -12.94 14.64 2.63
C ILE A 47 -14.17 15.11 1.85
N ALA A 48 -13.98 15.94 0.83
CA ALA A 48 -15.07 16.48 0.01
C ALA A 48 -15.85 15.40 -0.76
N THR A 49 -15.23 14.24 -1.02
CA THR A 49 -15.88 13.08 -1.66
C THR A 49 -16.41 12.06 -0.65
N ASP A 50 -16.30 12.35 0.64
CA ASP A 50 -16.67 11.47 1.75
C ASP A 50 -15.96 10.10 1.66
N PHE A 51 -14.74 10.10 1.11
CA PHE A 51 -13.85 8.94 1.07
C PHE A 51 -13.28 8.62 2.46
N ILE A 52 -12.97 9.68 3.21
CA ILE A 52 -12.42 9.68 4.58
C ILE A 52 -12.97 10.91 5.33
N THR A 53 -13.23 10.78 6.63
CA THR A 53 -13.57 11.94 7.48
C THR A 53 -12.33 12.73 7.88
N ARG A 54 -12.51 13.99 8.31
CA ARG A 54 -11.41 14.79 8.86
C ARG A 54 -10.77 14.10 10.07
N GLU A 55 -11.57 13.62 11.01
CA GLU A 55 -11.09 12.92 12.21
C GLU A 55 -10.21 11.71 11.88
N CYS A 56 -10.64 10.88 10.90
CA CYS A 56 -9.86 9.73 10.47
C CYS A 56 -8.57 10.14 9.75
N LEU A 57 -8.62 11.20 8.91
CA LEU A 57 -7.43 11.73 8.26
C LEU A 57 -6.42 12.26 9.29
N ASP A 58 -6.89 13.02 10.28
CA ASP A 58 -6.06 13.61 11.33
C ASP A 58 -5.42 12.50 12.20
N TYR A 59 -6.19 11.49 12.60
CA TYR A 59 -5.68 10.32 13.32
C TYR A 59 -4.57 9.60 12.55
N LEU A 60 -4.79 9.33 11.25
CA LEU A 60 -3.78 8.68 10.41
C LEU A 60 -2.55 9.57 10.22
N GLY A 61 -2.74 10.89 10.06
CA GLY A 61 -1.64 11.85 9.96
C GLY A 61 -0.78 11.90 11.22
N ASP A 62 -1.40 11.89 12.40
CA ASP A 62 -0.69 11.86 13.68
C ASP A 62 0.09 10.55 13.86
N ALA A 63 -0.51 9.41 13.52
CA ALA A 63 0.18 8.12 13.54
C ALA A 63 1.41 8.12 12.61
N ILE A 64 1.29 8.70 11.41
CA ILE A 64 2.41 8.84 10.48
C ILE A 64 3.52 9.69 11.10
N ARG A 65 3.20 10.84 11.69
CA ARG A 65 4.19 11.71 12.36
C ARG A 65 4.86 11.02 13.55
N GLN A 66 4.15 10.12 14.23
CA GLN A 66 4.66 9.27 15.31
C GLN A 66 5.46 8.04 14.84
N ARG A 67 5.66 7.89 13.52
CA ARG A 67 6.37 6.76 12.91
C ARG A 67 5.68 5.40 13.11
N GLU A 68 4.36 5.39 13.18
CA GLU A 68 3.60 4.15 13.13
C GLU A 68 3.53 3.62 11.68
N SER A 69 3.76 2.31 11.53
CA SER A 69 3.65 1.65 10.23
C SER A 69 2.18 1.39 9.88
N ILE A 70 1.77 1.78 8.67
CA ILE A 70 0.38 1.70 8.21
C ILE A 70 0.28 0.79 6.99
N MET A 71 -0.62 -0.20 7.07
CA MET A 71 -0.95 -1.11 5.98
C MET A 71 -2.34 -0.80 5.41
N ILE A 72 -2.38 -0.38 4.14
CA ILE A 72 -3.62 -0.02 3.43
C ILE A 72 -4.06 -1.18 2.55
N SER A 73 -5.23 -1.74 2.81
CA SER A 73 -5.79 -2.85 2.06
C SER A 73 -7.03 -2.47 1.24
N GLY A 74 -7.35 -3.28 0.25
CA GLY A 74 -8.50 -3.05 -0.63
C GLY A 74 -8.40 -3.76 -1.98
N GLY A 75 -9.53 -3.87 -2.68
CA GLY A 75 -9.60 -4.48 -4.02
C GLY A 75 -8.85 -3.69 -5.11
N THR A 76 -8.76 -4.29 -6.30
CA THR A 76 -8.19 -3.62 -7.48
C THR A 76 -8.97 -2.35 -7.80
N GLY A 77 -8.27 -1.23 -7.95
CA GLY A 77 -8.91 0.05 -8.28
C GLY A 77 -9.77 0.65 -7.16
N SER A 78 -9.62 0.20 -5.91
CA SER A 78 -10.32 0.78 -4.75
C SER A 78 -9.80 2.16 -4.34
N GLY A 79 -8.58 2.52 -4.74
CA GLY A 79 -7.95 3.80 -4.38
C GLY A 79 -6.81 3.69 -3.36
N LYS A 80 -6.26 2.50 -3.10
CA LYS A 80 -5.13 2.30 -2.17
C LYS A 80 -3.95 3.24 -2.43
N THR A 81 -3.42 3.25 -3.65
CA THR A 81 -2.29 4.11 -4.03
C THR A 81 -2.64 5.59 -3.91
N THR A 82 -3.90 5.95 -4.15
CA THR A 82 -4.39 7.32 -3.97
C THR A 82 -4.36 7.73 -2.50
N LEU A 83 -4.90 6.90 -1.60
CA LEU A 83 -4.82 7.17 -0.16
C LEU A 83 -3.38 7.16 0.33
N LEU A 84 -2.56 6.20 -0.12
CA LEU A 84 -1.14 6.14 0.21
C LEU A 84 -0.41 7.44 -0.19
N ASN A 85 -0.67 7.96 -1.39
CA ASN A 85 -0.12 9.24 -1.83
C ASN A 85 -0.52 10.41 -0.92
N VAL A 86 -1.81 10.49 -0.56
CA VAL A 86 -2.28 11.55 0.35
C VAL A 86 -1.66 11.42 1.73
N LEU A 87 -1.68 10.23 2.31
CA LEU A 87 -1.11 9.99 3.64
C LEU A 87 0.41 10.22 3.66
N SER A 88 1.11 9.94 2.56
CA SER A 88 2.56 10.17 2.48
C SER A 88 2.96 11.64 2.61
N SER A 89 2.05 12.61 2.38
CA SER A 89 2.34 14.03 2.62
C SER A 89 2.37 14.40 4.10
N GLU A 90 1.90 13.52 4.99
CA GLU A 90 1.98 13.72 6.45
C GLU A 90 3.35 13.35 7.02
N ILE A 91 4.22 12.76 6.18
CA ILE A 91 5.62 12.50 6.55
C ILE A 91 6.35 13.85 6.65
N PRO A 92 7.10 14.11 7.73
CA PRO A 92 7.87 15.34 7.85
C PRO A 92 8.83 15.56 6.67
N ALA A 93 8.79 16.75 6.05
CA ALA A 93 9.54 17.10 4.84
C ALA A 93 11.07 16.84 4.91
N ARG A 94 11.64 16.92 6.12
CA ARG A 94 13.08 16.70 6.40
C ARG A 94 13.50 15.22 6.37
N GLU A 95 12.55 14.29 6.41
CA GLU A 95 12.84 12.86 6.41
C GLU A 95 13.27 12.40 5.01
N ARG A 96 14.28 11.53 4.97
CA ARG A 96 14.68 10.83 3.75
C ARG A 96 13.70 9.71 3.44
N VAL A 97 12.97 9.84 2.34
CA VAL A 97 11.94 8.88 1.95
C VAL A 97 12.41 8.08 0.73
N VAL A 98 12.32 6.75 0.82
CA VAL A 98 12.53 5.84 -0.32
C VAL A 98 11.21 5.21 -0.71
N THR A 99 10.73 5.46 -1.93
CA THR A 99 9.57 4.77 -2.50
C THR A 99 10.02 3.58 -3.33
N ILE A 100 9.29 2.47 -3.24
CA ILE A 100 9.56 1.23 -3.96
C ILE A 100 8.26 0.75 -4.60
N GLU A 101 8.22 0.66 -5.92
CA GLU A 101 7.01 0.31 -6.66
C GLU A 101 7.31 -0.65 -7.81
N ASP A 102 6.34 -1.48 -8.20
CA ASP A 102 6.45 -2.22 -9.47
C ASP A 102 6.49 -1.29 -10.68
N SER A 103 5.86 -0.14 -10.54
CA SER A 103 5.80 0.89 -11.56
C SER A 103 5.43 2.19 -10.85
N SER A 104 6.22 3.24 -11.04
CA SER A 104 6.08 4.47 -10.24
C SER A 104 4.72 5.15 -10.45
N GLU A 105 3.85 5.09 -9.44
CA GLU A 105 2.57 5.82 -9.33
C GLU A 105 2.62 6.88 -8.23
N LEU A 106 3.50 6.70 -7.23
CA LEU A 106 3.57 7.60 -6.09
C LEU A 106 4.10 8.99 -6.51
N GLN A 107 3.45 10.03 -6.01
CA GLN A 107 3.73 11.44 -6.29
C GLN A 107 3.88 12.24 -5.00
N LEU A 108 4.78 11.80 -4.13
CA LEU A 108 5.10 12.50 -2.89
C LEU A 108 5.48 13.97 -3.17
N GLN A 109 4.92 14.88 -2.37
CA GLN A 109 5.17 16.31 -2.42
C GLN A 109 5.95 16.76 -1.18
N GLY A 110 6.70 17.86 -1.31
CA GLY A 110 7.34 18.49 -0.15
C GLY A 110 8.56 17.75 0.43
N HIS A 111 9.02 16.68 -0.21
CA HIS A 111 10.23 15.95 0.20
C HIS A 111 11.41 16.28 -0.70
N GLU A 112 12.38 17.03 -0.18
CA GLU A 112 13.64 17.30 -0.89
C GLU A 112 14.49 16.02 -1.02
N ASN A 113 14.45 15.16 0.01
CA ASN A 113 15.26 13.96 0.10
C ASN A 113 14.46 12.70 -0.29
N LEU A 114 13.89 12.72 -1.50
CA LEU A 114 13.06 11.65 -2.05
C LEU A 114 13.87 10.78 -3.03
N VAL A 115 13.95 9.48 -2.76
CA VAL A 115 14.49 8.48 -3.67
C VAL A 115 13.35 7.61 -4.20
N ARG A 116 13.31 7.40 -5.51
CA ARG A 116 12.28 6.58 -6.15
C ARG A 116 12.93 5.36 -6.80
N LEU A 117 12.51 4.17 -6.38
CA LEU A 117 12.97 2.89 -6.89
C LEU A 117 11.80 2.17 -7.57
N GLU A 118 12.09 1.61 -8.74
CA GLU A 118 11.10 0.90 -9.56
C GLU A 118 11.61 -0.50 -9.86
N ALA A 119 10.76 -1.51 -9.65
CA ALA A 119 11.07 -2.89 -10.00
C ALA A 119 11.19 -3.01 -11.52
N ARG A 120 12.00 -3.97 -11.96
CA ARG A 120 12.26 -4.19 -13.38
C ARG A 120 11.93 -5.63 -13.72
N LEU A 121 11.04 -5.80 -14.71
CA LEU A 121 10.79 -7.12 -15.31
C LEU A 121 12.04 -7.63 -16.03
N PRO A 122 12.23 -8.96 -16.12
CA PRO A 122 13.33 -9.52 -16.89
C PRO A 122 13.27 -9.05 -18.35
N GLY A 123 14.45 -8.90 -18.97
CA GLY A 123 14.58 -8.60 -20.39
C GLY A 123 14.12 -9.78 -21.27
N PRO A 124 14.12 -9.59 -22.60
CA PRO A 124 13.72 -10.63 -23.57
C PRO A 124 14.48 -11.95 -23.45
N ASP A 125 15.70 -11.91 -22.91
CA ASP A 125 16.60 -13.03 -22.64
C ASP A 125 16.43 -13.63 -21.23
N GLY A 126 15.48 -13.11 -20.43
CA GLY A 126 15.25 -13.50 -19.04
C GLY A 126 16.15 -12.81 -18.02
N SER A 127 17.10 -11.96 -18.45
CA SER A 127 18.10 -11.36 -17.57
C SER A 127 17.69 -10.00 -17.01
N GLY A 128 18.35 -9.54 -15.95
CA GLY A 128 18.20 -8.18 -15.44
C GLY A 128 16.88 -7.88 -14.72
N GLN A 129 16.20 -8.91 -14.19
CA GLN A 129 15.09 -8.72 -13.26
C GLN A 129 15.58 -8.03 -11.98
N ILE A 130 14.81 -7.05 -11.51
CA ILE A 130 14.99 -6.42 -10.21
C ILE A 130 13.66 -6.48 -9.49
N THR A 131 13.59 -7.21 -8.38
CA THR A 131 12.36 -7.42 -7.62
C THR A 131 12.16 -6.34 -6.56
N ILE A 132 10.94 -6.20 -6.03
CA ILE A 132 10.69 -5.33 -4.87
C ILE A 132 11.56 -5.76 -3.67
N ALA A 133 11.77 -7.06 -3.46
CA ALA A 133 12.66 -7.59 -2.43
C ALA A 133 14.10 -7.07 -2.58
N ASP A 134 14.64 -7.06 -3.80
CA ASP A 134 15.98 -6.50 -4.08
C ASP A 134 16.04 -5.01 -3.77
N LEU A 135 14.98 -4.27 -4.10
CA LEU A 135 14.88 -2.83 -3.84
C LEU A 135 14.74 -2.53 -2.36
N ILE A 136 14.01 -3.33 -1.58
CA ILE A 136 13.92 -3.18 -0.12
C ILE A 136 15.32 -3.36 0.49
N LYS A 137 16.03 -4.45 0.15
CA LYS A 137 17.39 -4.69 0.63
C LYS A 137 18.36 -3.57 0.25
N THR A 138 18.19 -3.01 -0.94
CA THR A 138 19.00 -1.88 -1.42
C THR A 138 18.66 -0.61 -0.65
N ALA A 139 17.38 -0.33 -0.40
CA ALA A 139 16.91 0.83 0.35
C ALA A 139 17.49 0.86 1.77
N LEU A 140 17.63 -0.28 2.45
CA LEU A 140 18.24 -0.35 3.79
C LEU A 140 19.68 0.17 3.84
N ARG A 141 20.41 0.13 2.72
CA ARG A 141 21.78 0.68 2.60
C ARG A 141 21.81 2.18 2.32
N MET A 142 20.65 2.78 2.06
CA MET A 142 20.51 4.19 1.70
C MET A 142 20.21 5.08 2.92
N ARG A 143 20.24 4.52 4.14
CA ARG A 143 19.88 5.20 5.39
C ARG A 143 18.53 5.96 5.28
N PRO A 144 17.43 5.28 4.93
CA PRO A 144 16.13 5.93 4.82
C PRO A 144 15.58 6.24 6.22
N ASP A 145 14.90 7.37 6.37
CA ASP A 145 14.01 7.60 7.50
C ASP A 145 12.68 6.86 7.30
N ARG A 146 12.23 6.75 6.05
CA ARG A 146 10.99 6.08 5.65
C ARG A 146 11.19 5.21 4.42
N ILE A 147 10.57 4.04 4.46
CA ILE A 147 10.37 3.20 3.27
C ILE A 147 8.87 3.21 2.98
N ILE A 148 8.53 3.41 1.71
CA ILE A 148 7.14 3.30 1.23
C ILE A 148 7.13 2.24 0.15
N VAL A 149 6.30 1.21 0.33
CA VAL A 149 6.14 0.14 -0.67
C VAL A 149 4.77 0.27 -1.31
N GLY A 150 4.75 0.54 -2.61
CA GLY A 150 3.51 0.80 -3.36
C GLY A 150 2.50 -0.34 -3.23
N GLU A 151 2.96 -1.59 -3.32
CA GLU A 151 2.10 -2.76 -3.10
C GLU A 151 2.93 -3.99 -2.70
N VAL A 152 2.40 -4.78 -1.76
CA VAL A 152 2.95 -6.07 -1.33
C VAL A 152 2.05 -7.19 -1.83
N ARG A 153 2.63 -8.07 -2.65
CA ARG A 153 1.96 -9.13 -3.39
C ARG A 153 2.65 -10.50 -3.31
N GLY A 154 3.91 -10.56 -2.90
CA GLY A 154 4.73 -11.76 -2.98
C GLY A 154 5.83 -11.86 -1.93
N ALA A 155 6.97 -12.42 -2.36
CA ALA A 155 8.12 -12.75 -1.54
C ALA A 155 8.70 -11.56 -0.74
N GLU A 156 8.55 -10.35 -1.28
CA GLU A 156 8.98 -9.11 -0.64
C GLU A 156 8.32 -8.85 0.72
N ALA A 157 7.22 -9.53 1.04
CA ALA A 157 6.57 -9.42 2.34
C ALA A 157 7.52 -9.76 3.50
N TYR A 158 8.40 -10.76 3.32
CA TYR A 158 9.38 -11.13 4.36
C TYR A 158 10.39 -10.00 4.59
N ASP A 159 10.99 -9.50 3.51
CA ASP A 159 11.98 -8.41 3.59
C ASP A 159 11.34 -7.12 4.14
N LEU A 160 10.08 -6.86 3.80
CA LEU A 160 9.32 -5.73 4.32
C LEU A 160 9.10 -5.84 5.83
N LEU A 161 8.54 -6.95 6.33
CA LEU A 161 8.33 -7.13 7.77
C LEU A 161 9.65 -7.07 8.54
N SER A 162 10.69 -7.72 7.99
CA SER A 162 12.03 -7.65 8.57
C SER A 162 12.53 -6.20 8.65
N SER A 163 12.34 -5.39 7.60
CA SER A 163 12.75 -3.99 7.60
C SER A 163 12.03 -3.14 8.65
N MET A 164 10.72 -3.38 8.84
CA MET A 164 9.90 -2.71 9.85
C MET A 164 10.38 -3.03 11.27
N ASN A 165 10.69 -4.31 11.53
CA ASN A 165 11.10 -4.78 12.86
C ASN A 165 12.58 -4.46 13.20
N THR A 166 13.44 -4.18 12.21
CA THR A 166 14.89 -4.01 12.39
C THR A 166 15.39 -2.56 12.26
N GLY A 167 14.51 -1.57 12.46
CA GLY A 167 14.93 -0.17 12.62
C GLY A 167 14.45 0.80 11.55
N HIS A 168 13.45 0.43 10.75
CA HIS A 168 12.78 1.35 9.81
C HIS A 168 11.27 1.43 10.10
N PRO A 169 10.88 1.91 11.30
CA PRO A 169 9.47 2.10 11.65
C PRO A 169 8.84 3.17 10.77
N GLY A 170 7.50 3.20 10.75
CA GLY A 170 6.77 4.23 10.02
C GLY A 170 6.68 3.95 8.52
N THR A 171 6.82 2.68 8.14
CA THR A 171 6.67 2.23 6.76
C THR A 171 5.21 2.30 6.35
N LEU A 172 4.95 2.84 5.16
CA LEU A 172 3.61 2.87 4.57
C LEU A 172 3.57 1.89 3.41
N CYS A 173 2.56 1.03 3.35
CA CYS A 173 2.42 0.10 2.24
C CYS A 173 0.97 -0.22 1.91
N THR A 174 0.76 -0.78 0.72
CA THR A 174 -0.55 -1.28 0.32
C THR A 174 -0.55 -2.78 0.03
N GLY A 175 -1.73 -3.41 0.09
CA GLY A 175 -1.92 -4.80 -0.30
C GLY A 175 -3.37 -5.10 -0.69
N HIS A 176 -3.58 -6.25 -1.32
CA HIS A 176 -4.91 -6.71 -1.71
C HIS A 176 -5.51 -7.64 -0.65
N ALA A 177 -6.55 -7.20 0.05
CA ALA A 177 -7.33 -8.04 0.96
C ALA A 177 -8.79 -7.59 0.96
N ASN A 178 -9.66 -8.34 1.62
CA ASN A 178 -11.10 -8.06 1.73
C ASN A 178 -11.51 -7.44 3.08
N SER A 179 -10.55 -7.32 4.00
CA SER A 179 -10.69 -6.66 5.30
C SER A 179 -9.30 -6.41 5.91
N CYS A 180 -9.24 -5.62 6.99
CA CYS A 180 -8.06 -5.45 7.83
C CYS A 180 -7.60 -6.80 8.42
N ARG A 181 -8.55 -7.61 8.90
CA ARG A 181 -8.26 -8.94 9.45
C ARG A 181 -7.67 -9.88 8.40
N ASP A 182 -8.25 -9.90 7.20
CA ASP A 182 -7.72 -10.71 6.09
C ASP A 182 -6.34 -10.25 5.65
N MET A 183 -6.02 -8.96 5.77
CA MET A 183 -4.71 -8.44 5.43
C MET A 183 -3.62 -8.99 6.36
N VAL A 184 -3.90 -9.15 7.66
CA VAL A 184 -2.97 -9.78 8.61
C VAL A 184 -2.66 -11.22 8.18
N SER A 185 -3.71 -12.03 7.96
CA SER A 185 -3.57 -13.41 7.49
C SER A 185 -2.85 -13.48 6.14
N ARG A 186 -3.14 -12.55 5.23
CA ARG A 186 -2.49 -12.50 3.91
C ARG A 186 -1.00 -12.19 4.03
N LEU A 187 -0.59 -11.22 4.82
CA LEU A 187 0.84 -10.95 5.06
C LEU A 187 1.53 -12.20 5.61
N ALA A 188 0.91 -12.86 6.59
CA ALA A 188 1.47 -14.08 7.16
C ALA A 188 1.61 -15.19 6.11
N ASN A 189 0.60 -15.37 5.27
CA ASN A 189 0.66 -16.34 4.17
C ASN A 189 1.75 -15.99 3.15
N LEU A 190 1.90 -14.74 2.74
CA LEU A 190 2.95 -14.34 1.80
C LEU A 190 4.35 -14.68 2.33
N VAL A 191 4.58 -14.45 3.62
CA VAL A 191 5.84 -14.77 4.30
C VAL A 191 6.03 -16.28 4.46
N LEU A 192 4.95 -17.03 4.73
CA LEU A 192 4.98 -18.48 4.85
C LEU A 192 5.46 -19.15 3.55
N HIS A 193 5.15 -18.56 2.39
CA HIS A 193 5.61 -19.11 1.09
C HIS A 193 7.12 -18.99 0.88
N VAL A 194 7.82 -18.15 1.64
CA VAL A 194 9.25 -17.85 1.46
C VAL A 194 10.09 -18.12 2.70
N SER A 195 9.48 -18.61 3.77
CA SER A 195 10.15 -18.90 5.04
C SER A 195 9.69 -20.23 5.62
N ASN A 196 10.54 -20.85 6.44
CA ASN A 196 10.20 -22.06 7.18
C ASN A 196 9.69 -21.75 8.61
N MET A 197 9.31 -20.50 8.87
CA MET A 197 8.85 -20.07 10.19
C MET A 197 7.45 -20.66 10.47
N PRO A 198 7.16 -21.06 11.73
CA PRO A 198 5.81 -21.41 12.12
C PRO A 198 4.85 -20.25 11.86
N TYR A 199 3.64 -20.55 11.37
CA TYR A 199 2.65 -19.53 11.02
C TYR A 199 2.33 -18.57 12.18
N GLU A 200 2.27 -19.09 13.40
CA GLU A 200 2.05 -18.28 14.61
C GLU A 200 3.19 -17.29 14.86
N THR A 201 4.45 -17.69 14.62
CA THR A 201 5.60 -16.78 14.71
C THR A 201 5.48 -15.66 13.68
N ILE A 202 5.07 -15.98 12.45
CA ILE A 202 4.87 -14.98 11.40
C ILE A 202 3.77 -13.99 11.79
N LEU A 203 2.66 -14.47 12.36
CA LEU A 203 1.60 -13.59 12.87
C LEU A 203 2.12 -12.63 13.96
N ARG A 204 3.01 -13.09 14.85
CA ARG A 204 3.67 -12.21 15.84
C ARG A 204 4.56 -11.17 15.16
N GLU A 205 5.32 -11.55 14.14
CA GLU A 205 6.14 -10.62 13.36
C GLU A 205 5.29 -9.55 12.65
N VAL A 206 4.14 -9.93 12.09
CA VAL A 206 3.19 -8.99 11.49
C VAL A 206 2.63 -8.03 12.54
N ALA A 207 2.24 -8.54 13.70
CA ALA A 207 1.68 -7.73 14.79
C ALA A 207 2.70 -6.79 15.44
N ALA A 208 3.99 -7.14 15.42
CA ALA A 208 5.07 -6.27 15.85
C ALA A 208 5.42 -5.18 14.82
N ALA A 209 5.28 -5.49 13.52
CA ALA A 209 5.68 -4.61 12.43
C ALA A 209 4.61 -3.57 12.06
N VAL A 210 3.34 -3.99 12.04
CA VAL A 210 2.20 -3.19 11.55
C VAL A 210 1.41 -2.66 12.73
N HIS A 211 1.23 -1.34 12.78
CA HIS A 211 0.53 -0.66 13.88
C HIS A 211 -0.92 -0.38 13.52
N ILE A 212 -1.16 0.09 12.29
CA ILE A 212 -2.50 0.45 11.81
C ILE A 212 -2.81 -0.28 10.51
N LEU A 213 -4.02 -0.82 10.43
CA LEU A 213 -4.62 -1.39 9.23
C LEU A 213 -5.74 -0.47 8.78
N VAL A 214 -5.77 -0.13 7.49
CA VAL A 214 -6.83 0.64 6.86
C VAL A 214 -7.41 -0.17 5.72
N HIS A 215 -8.71 -0.39 5.67
CA HIS A 215 -9.35 -1.07 4.54
C HIS A 215 -10.22 -0.10 3.74
N ILE A 216 -10.04 -0.11 2.41
CA ILE A 216 -10.84 0.65 1.45
C ILE A 216 -11.73 -0.31 0.69
N ARG A 217 -13.04 -0.05 0.70
CA ARG A 217 -14.01 -0.75 -0.13
C ARG A 217 -14.54 0.13 -1.24
N ARG A 218 -15.08 -0.53 -2.27
CA ARG A 218 -15.90 0.10 -3.29
C ARG A 218 -17.34 -0.34 -3.08
N THR A 219 -18.25 0.60 -2.88
CA THR A 219 -19.68 0.31 -2.67
C THR A 219 -20.31 -0.17 -3.98
N SER A 220 -21.52 -0.73 -3.89
CA SER A 220 -22.32 -1.13 -5.05
C SER A 220 -22.62 0.04 -5.99
N GLU A 221 -22.69 1.26 -5.47
CA GLU A 221 -22.87 2.50 -6.23
C GLU A 221 -21.56 3.02 -6.87
N GLY A 222 -20.46 2.30 -6.66
CA GLY A 222 -19.17 2.63 -7.24
C GLY A 222 -18.35 3.66 -6.46
N LYS A 223 -18.89 4.21 -5.36
CA LYS A 223 -18.19 5.10 -4.42
C LYS A 223 -17.06 4.34 -3.72
N ARG A 224 -15.96 5.03 -3.47
CA ARG A 224 -14.81 4.50 -2.72
C ARG A 224 -14.80 5.12 -1.34
N GLU A 225 -14.56 4.33 -0.33
CA GLU A 225 -14.56 4.79 1.06
C GLU A 225 -13.66 3.91 1.94
N ILE A 226 -13.11 4.50 3.00
CA ILE A 226 -12.49 3.74 4.09
C ILE A 226 -13.61 3.05 4.87
N SER A 227 -13.65 1.72 4.85
CA SER A 227 -14.67 0.95 5.55
C SER A 227 -14.32 0.66 7.01
N GLU A 228 -13.04 0.46 7.28
CA GLU A 228 -12.57 0.14 8.62
C GLU A 228 -11.11 0.55 8.81
N VAL A 229 -10.80 1.01 10.03
CA VAL A 229 -9.45 1.27 10.52
C VAL A 229 -9.30 0.54 11.84
N TYR A 230 -8.26 -0.27 11.95
CA TYR A 230 -7.93 -0.99 13.17
C TYR A 230 -6.51 -0.67 13.62
N ARG A 231 -6.31 -0.62 14.93
CA ARG A 231 -4.99 -0.70 15.54
C ARG A 231 -4.68 -2.17 15.84
N LEU A 232 -3.49 -2.60 15.46
CA LEU A 232 -2.98 -3.95 15.65
C LEU A 232 -1.98 -3.95 16.80
N TYR A 233 -2.16 -4.87 17.75
CA TYR A 233 -1.26 -5.03 18.89
C TYR A 233 -0.75 -6.48 18.97
N PRO A 234 0.52 -6.70 19.34
CA PRO A 234 0.96 -7.99 19.85
C PRO A 234 0.14 -8.40 21.08
N ASP A 235 -0.19 -9.68 21.19
CA ASP A 235 -0.91 -10.23 22.34
C ASP A 235 -0.32 -11.59 22.73
N ASP A 236 0.16 -11.73 23.97
CA ASP A 236 0.79 -12.96 24.42
C ASP A 236 -0.19 -14.15 24.49
N LYS A 237 -1.48 -13.89 24.72
CA LYS A 237 -2.53 -14.89 24.89
C LYS A 237 -3.19 -15.27 23.57
N GLN A 238 -3.38 -14.31 22.66
CA GLN A 238 -4.11 -14.49 21.40
C GLN A 238 -3.25 -14.28 20.14
N ILE A 239 -1.92 -14.21 20.27
CA ILE A 239 -0.93 -13.85 19.24
C ILE A 239 -0.97 -12.36 18.90
N TYR A 240 -2.15 -11.85 18.57
CA TYR A 240 -2.40 -10.44 18.30
C TYR A 240 -3.84 -10.04 18.64
N ARG A 241 -4.06 -8.74 18.80
CA ARG A 241 -5.38 -8.15 19.03
C ARG A 241 -5.63 -6.99 18.07
N LEU A 242 -6.86 -6.91 17.58
CA LEU A 242 -7.34 -5.82 16.73
C LEU A 242 -8.32 -4.96 17.52
N GLU A 243 -8.03 -3.68 17.65
CA GLU A 243 -8.97 -2.67 18.19
C GLU A 243 -9.51 -1.83 17.05
N ALA A 244 -10.82 -1.81 16.88
CA ALA A 244 -11.47 -0.96 15.89
C ALA A 244 -11.31 0.50 16.31
N VAL A 245 -10.78 1.35 15.43
CA VAL A 245 -10.66 2.80 15.64
C VAL A 245 -11.79 3.51 14.93
N PHE A 246 -11.97 3.19 13.64
CA PHE A 246 -13.05 3.72 12.80
C PHE A 246 -13.76 2.56 12.11
N LEU A 247 -15.08 2.46 12.28
CA LEU A 247 -15.91 1.51 11.54
C LEU A 247 -17.00 2.26 10.80
N ARG A 248 -17.05 2.10 9.48
CA ARG A 248 -18.10 2.70 8.66
C ARG A 248 -19.35 1.83 8.72
N GLN A 249 -20.35 2.30 9.45
CA GLN A 249 -21.64 1.62 9.59
C GLN A 249 -22.76 2.41 8.90
N MET A 250 -23.83 1.70 8.59
CA MET A 250 -25.08 2.32 8.15
C MET A 250 -25.90 2.65 9.40
N GLU A 251 -26.15 3.92 9.66
CA GLU A 251 -27.17 4.37 10.61
C GLU A 251 -28.35 4.97 9.85
N GLY A 252 -29.45 4.22 9.73
CA GLY A 252 -30.58 4.62 8.89
C GLY A 252 -30.19 4.67 7.40
N SER A 253 -30.29 5.84 6.77
CA SER A 253 -29.84 6.10 5.40
C SER A 253 -28.42 6.64 5.30
N ASP A 254 -27.82 7.01 6.44
CA ASP A 254 -26.56 7.76 6.47
C ASP A 254 -25.40 6.85 6.87
N LEU A 255 -24.24 7.10 6.27
CA LEU A 255 -23.00 6.41 6.61
C LEU A 255 -22.31 7.16 7.74
N VAL A 256 -22.20 6.53 8.90
CA VAL A 256 -21.58 7.11 10.10
C VAL A 256 -20.35 6.29 10.48
N TYR A 257 -19.28 6.98 10.91
CA TYR A 257 -18.16 6.32 11.54
C TYR A 257 -18.46 6.11 13.02
N GLN A 258 -18.56 4.86 13.44
CA GLN A 258 -18.45 4.55 14.85
C GLN A 258 -16.96 4.66 15.21
N THR A 259 -16.62 5.71 15.97
CA THR A 259 -15.27 5.93 16.50
C THR A 259 -15.20 5.40 17.93
N THR A 260 -14.14 4.65 18.25
CA THR A 260 -13.77 4.34 19.64
C THR A 260 -12.64 5.25 20.12
N TYR A 261 -12.12 6.08 19.21
CA TYR A 261 -11.06 7.03 19.48
C TYR A 261 -11.65 8.25 20.19
N GLN A 262 -11.09 8.58 21.35
CA GLN A 262 -11.36 9.86 22.01
C GLN A 262 -10.27 10.84 21.56
N THR A 263 -10.68 11.95 20.97
CA THR A 263 -9.77 13.04 20.61
C THR A 263 -9.05 13.53 21.86
N PRO A 264 -7.73 13.83 21.81
CA PRO A 264 -7.06 14.45 22.95
C PRO A 264 -7.69 15.83 23.20
N GLY A 265 -8.57 15.93 24.21
CA GLY A 265 -9.28 17.17 24.55
C GLY A 265 -10.77 17.03 24.89
N ASP A 266 -11.37 15.85 24.70
CA ASP A 266 -12.70 15.49 25.21
C ASP A 266 -12.66 14.92 26.64
#